data_AF-A0A485BLE9-F1
#
_entry.id   AF-A0A485BLE9-F1
#
_cell.length_a   1.000
_cell.length_b   1.000
_cell.length_c   1.000
_cell.angle_alpha   90.00
_cell.angle_beta   90.00
_cell.angle_gamma   90.00
#
_symmetry.space_group_name_H-M   'P 1'
#
loop_
_entity.id
_entity.type
_entity.pdbx_description
1 polymer ?
#
loop_
_entity_poly.entity_id
_entity_poly.type
_entity_poly.pdbx_seq_one_letter_code
_entity_poly.pdbx_strand_id
1 'polypeptide(L)'
;MRQINRHPQQGMRMMLMLMPFVLLIAAWVIGSALRLEANPQDKLLPGLTQMVAAVERMAFTPDKRSGEYLLWADTLISLSRLLTGLALSSLIGLSIGIAAGVFPLYARRCRR
;
A
#
# COMPACT_ATOMS: atom_id res chain seq x y z
N MET A 1 -43.58 -10.67 -0.47
CA MET A 1 -42.40 -10.46 0.41
C MET A 1 -41.42 -11.62 0.26
N ARG A 2 -40.33 -11.50 -0.53
CA ARG A 2 -39.13 -12.38 -0.43
C ARG A 2 -37.91 -11.93 -1.25
N GLN A 3 -37.69 -10.62 -1.44
CA GLN A 3 -36.49 -10.13 -2.15
C GLN A 3 -35.22 -10.15 -1.28
N ILE A 4 -35.35 -10.39 0.03
CA ILE A 4 -34.24 -10.32 0.99
C ILE A 4 -33.21 -11.45 0.82
N ASN A 5 -33.57 -12.54 0.14
CA ASN A 5 -32.72 -13.73 -0.03
C ASN A 5 -32.27 -13.96 -1.48
N ARG A 6 -32.25 -12.91 -2.31
CA ARG A 6 -31.63 -12.98 -3.64
C ARG A 6 -30.15 -12.70 -3.51
N HIS A 7 -29.36 -13.76 -3.61
CA HIS A 7 -27.92 -13.61 -3.78
C HIS A 7 -27.66 -13.05 -5.19
N PRO A 8 -26.89 -11.95 -5.30
CA PRO A 8 -26.52 -11.41 -6.61
C PRO A 8 -25.74 -12.47 -7.39
N GLN A 9 -26.10 -12.66 -8.67
CA GLN A 9 -25.35 -13.51 -9.59
C GLN A 9 -23.87 -13.07 -9.60
N GLN A 10 -22.94 -13.99 -9.86
CA GLN A 10 -21.49 -13.77 -9.69
C GLN A 10 -20.99 -12.47 -10.36
N GLY A 11 -21.51 -12.14 -11.55
CA GLY A 11 -21.20 -10.88 -12.25
C GLY A 11 -21.73 -9.63 -11.54
N MET A 12 -22.96 -9.67 -11.03
CA MET A 12 -23.55 -8.57 -10.25
C MET A 12 -22.76 -8.33 -8.95
N ARG A 13 -22.29 -9.40 -8.29
CA ARG A 13 -21.45 -9.28 -7.08
C ARG A 13 -20.12 -8.58 -7.37
N MET A 14 -19.45 -8.94 -8.48
CA MET A 14 -18.22 -8.27 -8.92
C MET A 14 -18.48 -6.81 -9.31
N MET A 15 -19.58 -6.52 -10.01
CA MET A 15 -19.94 -5.16 -10.39
C MET A 15 -20.17 -4.27 -9.18
N LEU A 16 -20.90 -4.74 -8.16
CA LEU A 16 -21.08 -4.00 -6.91
C LEU A 16 -19.78 -3.80 -6.14
N MET A 17 -18.88 -4.79 -6.15
CA MET A 17 -17.56 -4.67 -5.51
C MET A 17 -16.65 -3.66 -6.22
N LEU A 18 -16.68 -3.61 -7.56
CA LEU A 18 -15.84 -2.71 -8.35
C LEU A 18 -16.41 -1.29 -8.45
N MET A 19 -17.73 -1.13 -8.32
CA MET A 19 -18.44 0.15 -8.40
C MET A 19 -17.78 1.29 -7.60
N PRO A 20 -17.45 1.16 -6.30
CA PRO A 20 -16.84 2.26 -5.55
C PRO A 20 -15.49 2.71 -6.13
N PHE A 21 -14.69 1.79 -6.64
CA PHE A 21 -13.40 2.10 -7.26
C PHE A 21 -13.58 2.83 -8.60
N VAL A 22 -14.51 2.35 -9.43
CA VAL A 22 -14.81 2.98 -10.71
C VAL A 22 -15.34 4.40 -10.51
N LEU A 23 -16.23 4.61 -9.52
CA LEU A 23 -16.75 5.93 -9.19
C LEU A 23 -15.65 6.88 -8.69
N LEU A 24 -14.74 6.40 -7.83
CA LEU A 24 -13.60 7.19 -7.38
C LEU A 24 -12.68 7.60 -8.54
N ILE A 25 -12.37 6.66 -9.44
CA ILE A 25 -11.53 6.94 -10.62
C ILE A 25 -12.22 7.96 -11.52
N ALA A 26 -13.52 7.78 -11.80
CA ALA A 26 -14.28 8.72 -12.63
C ALA A 26 -14.31 10.13 -12.01
N ALA A 27 -14.57 10.23 -10.70
CA ALA A 27 -14.54 11.50 -9.99
C ALA A 27 -13.16 12.18 -10.05
N TRP A 28 -12.08 11.39 -9.93
CA TRP A 28 -10.71 11.89 -10.04
C TRP A 28 -10.39 12.40 -11.44
N VAL A 29 -10.71 11.65 -12.50
CA VAL A 29 -10.46 12.07 -13.89
C VAL A 29 -11.20 13.35 -14.22
N ILE A 30 -12.49 13.44 -13.86
CA ILE A 30 -13.32 14.63 -14.09
C ILE A 30 -12.79 15.82 -13.29
N GLY A 31 -12.50 15.62 -12.00
CA GLY A 31 -11.98 16.68 -11.14
C GLY A 31 -10.60 17.18 -11.55
N SER A 32 -9.71 16.29 -12.01
CA SER A 32 -8.38 16.67 -12.51
C SER A 32 -8.49 17.46 -13.81
N ALA A 33 -9.31 17.03 -14.78
CA ALA A 33 -9.48 17.74 -16.05
C ALA A 33 -9.99 19.17 -15.86
N LEU A 34 -11.05 19.34 -15.05
CA LEU A 34 -11.62 20.66 -14.74
C LEU A 34 -10.61 21.60 -14.05
N ARG A 35 -9.76 21.06 -13.17
CA ARG A 35 -8.74 21.86 -12.49
C ARG A 35 -7.54 22.19 -13.35
N LEU A 36 -7.15 21.28 -14.25
CA LEU A 36 -6.04 21.50 -15.16
C LEU A 36 -6.38 22.54 -16.24
N GLU A 37 -7.63 22.57 -16.70
CA GLU A 37 -8.14 23.63 -17.59
C GLU A 37 -8.15 25.00 -16.90
N ALA A 38 -8.54 25.05 -15.63
CA ALA A 38 -8.57 26.30 -14.87
C ALA A 38 -7.17 26.74 -14.38
N ASN A 39 -6.26 25.80 -14.10
CA ASN A 39 -4.92 26.05 -13.58
C ASN A 39 -3.90 25.01 -14.11
N PRO A 40 -3.10 25.35 -15.14
CA PRO A 40 -2.19 24.40 -15.79
C PRO A 40 -1.00 23.94 -14.91
N GLN A 41 -0.79 24.57 -13.75
CA GLN A 41 0.26 24.25 -12.77
C GLN A 41 -0.30 23.70 -11.44
N ASP A 42 -1.55 23.19 -11.43
CA ASP A 42 -2.19 22.74 -10.19
C ASP A 42 -1.51 21.48 -9.61
N LYS A 43 -0.89 21.63 -8.44
CA LYS A 43 -0.14 20.57 -7.74
C LYS A 43 -1.06 19.61 -6.98
N LEU A 44 -2.33 19.97 -6.76
CA LEU A 44 -3.25 19.22 -5.90
C LEU A 44 -3.84 17.99 -6.57
N LEU A 45 -4.13 18.07 -7.88
CA LEU A 45 -4.71 16.98 -8.67
C LEU A 45 -3.99 16.86 -10.01
N PRO A 46 -2.71 16.43 -10.00
CA PRO A 46 -1.92 16.31 -11.22
C PRO A 46 -2.60 15.33 -12.18
N GLY A 47 -2.66 15.70 -13.46
CA GLY A 47 -3.17 14.80 -14.49
C GLY A 47 -2.31 13.55 -14.62
N LEU A 48 -2.87 12.50 -15.24
CA LEU A 48 -2.19 11.20 -15.41
C LEU A 48 -0.80 11.34 -16.07
N THR A 49 -0.67 12.22 -17.07
CA THR A 49 0.60 12.50 -17.76
C THR A 49 1.62 13.18 -16.86
N GLN A 50 1.20 14.07 -15.97
CA GLN A 50 2.06 14.73 -14.99
C GLN A 50 2.52 13.76 -13.91
N MET A 51 1.66 12.82 -13.50
CA MET A 51 2.03 11.74 -12.58
C MET A 51 3.11 10.83 -13.20
N VAL A 52 2.93 10.41 -14.46
CA VAL A 52 3.92 9.57 -15.17
C VAL A 52 5.25 10.33 -15.32
N ALA A 53 5.22 11.60 -15.74
CA ALA A 53 6.43 12.41 -15.88
C ALA A 53 7.13 12.65 -14.52
N ALA A 54 6.38 12.79 -13.42
CA ALA A 54 6.95 12.92 -12.09
C ALA A 54 7.62 11.61 -11.63
N VAL A 55 6.99 10.46 -11.88
CA VAL A 55 7.56 9.15 -11.60
C VAL A 55 8.83 8.93 -12.41
N GLU A 56 8.81 9.26 -13.71
CA GLU A 56 9.98 9.12 -14.58
C GLU A 56 11.17 9.96 -14.09
N ARG A 57 10.90 11.20 -13.67
CA ARG A 57 11.93 12.06 -13.06
C ARG A 57 12.47 11.47 -11.76
N MET A 58 11.59 11.07 -10.83
CA MET A 58 12.03 10.54 -9.54
C MET A 58 12.76 9.20 -9.65
N ALA A 59 12.35 8.35 -10.59
CA ALA A 59 12.86 6.99 -10.76
C ALA A 59 14.09 6.89 -11.67
N PHE A 60 14.16 7.70 -12.73
CA PHE A 60 15.16 7.54 -13.79
C PHE A 60 16.02 8.78 -14.06
N THR A 61 15.75 9.93 -13.41
CA THR A 61 16.67 11.07 -13.49
C THR A 61 17.55 11.12 -12.23
N PRO A 62 18.89 11.01 -12.38
CA PRO A 62 19.80 11.17 -11.26
C PRO A 62 19.78 12.62 -10.77
N ASP A 63 19.70 12.82 -9.45
CA ASP A 63 19.71 14.16 -8.87
C ASP A 63 21.04 14.87 -9.18
N LYS A 64 20.97 16.12 -9.65
CA LYS A 64 22.14 16.91 -10.08
C LYS A 64 23.12 17.20 -8.94
N ARG A 65 22.71 16.99 -7.69
CA ARG A 65 23.52 17.29 -6.49
C ARG A 65 24.20 16.06 -5.86
N SER A 66 23.56 14.90 -5.88
CA SER A 66 24.08 13.66 -5.25
C SER A 66 24.38 12.54 -6.25
N GLY A 67 23.83 12.61 -7.47
CA GLY A 67 23.96 11.56 -8.48
C GLY A 67 23.13 10.30 -8.19
N GLU A 68 22.40 10.25 -7.07
CA GLU A 68 21.58 9.10 -6.69
C GLU A 68 20.17 9.19 -7.27
N TYR A 69 19.61 8.01 -7.56
CA TYR A 69 18.21 7.85 -7.90
C TYR A 69 17.36 7.94 -6.63
N LEU A 70 16.71 9.08 -6.42
CA LEU A 70 15.99 9.42 -5.19
C LEU A 70 14.98 8.33 -4.78
N LEU A 71 14.25 7.75 -5.75
CA LEU A 71 13.28 6.70 -5.48
C LEU A 71 13.94 5.42 -4.95
N TRP A 72 15.07 5.00 -5.53
CA TRP A 72 15.77 3.78 -5.12
C TRP A 72 16.42 3.92 -3.74
N ALA A 73 17.04 5.07 -3.48
CA ALA A 73 17.66 5.35 -2.18
C ALA A 73 16.62 5.31 -1.05
N ASP A 74 15.49 6.01 -1.21
CA ASP A 74 14.42 6.05 -0.20
C ASP A 74 13.76 4.67 -0.01
N THR A 75 13.59 3.91 -1.11
CA THR A 75 13.04 2.55 -1.07
C THR A 75 13.97 1.59 -0.32
N LEU A 76 15.28 1.63 -0.59
CA LEU A 76 16.27 0.75 0.04
C LEU A 76 16.41 1.05 1.54
N ILE A 77 16.46 2.32 1.92
CA ILE A 77 16.55 2.73 3.32
C ILE A 77 15.30 2.28 4.08
N SER A 78 14.11 2.52 3.51
CA SER A 78 12.85 2.09 4.14
C SER A 78 12.75 0.58 4.26
N LEU A 79 13.14 -0.17 3.21
CA LEU A 79 13.11 -1.62 3.20
C LEU A 79 14.08 -2.23 4.22
N SER A 80 15.30 -1.68 4.33
CA SER A 80 16.29 -2.16 5.31
C SER A 80 15.81 -1.96 6.76
N ARG A 81 15.16 -0.83 7.06
CA ARG A 81 14.56 -0.55 8.37
C ARG A 81 13.41 -1.52 8.70
N LEU A 82 12.58 -1.84 7.71
CA LEU A 82 11.48 -2.79 7.88
C LEU A 82 12.02 -4.21 8.12
N LEU A 83 13.00 -4.65 7.31
CA LEU A 83 13.60 -5.98 7.43
C LEU A 83 14.33 -6.17 8.75
N THR A 84 15.06 -5.14 9.23
CA THR A 84 15.75 -5.22 10.53
C THR A 84 14.76 -5.34 11.68
N GLY A 85 13.69 -4.54 11.70
CA GLY A 85 12.62 -4.67 12.71
C GLY A 85 11.95 -6.04 12.69
N LEU A 86 11.63 -6.55 11.49
CA LEU A 86 11.00 -7.87 11.31
C LEU A 86 11.93 -9.01 11.77
N ALA A 87 13.22 -8.93 11.42
CA ALA A 87 14.22 -9.92 11.80
C ALA A 87 14.42 -9.96 13.33
N LEU A 88 14.53 -8.79 13.97
CA LEU A 88 14.62 -8.68 15.44
C LEU A 88 13.39 -9.27 16.13
N SER A 89 12.19 -8.89 15.69
CA SER A 89 10.93 -9.41 16.24
C SER A 89 10.84 -10.93 16.08
N SER A 90 11.19 -11.45 14.90
CA SER A 90 11.17 -12.88 14.59
C SER A 90 12.18 -13.65 15.43
N LEU A 91 13.40 -13.14 15.60
CA LEU A 91 14.43 -13.78 16.44
C LEU A 91 14.02 -13.85 17.90
N ILE A 92 13.49 -12.76 18.45
CA ILE A 92 13.03 -12.72 19.84
C ILE A 92 11.84 -13.66 20.03
N GLY A 93 10.83 -13.58 19.16
CA GLY A 93 9.65 -14.44 19.21
C GLY A 93 9.99 -15.91 19.06
N LEU A 94 10.90 -16.26 18.14
CA LEU A 94 11.38 -17.62 17.95
C LEU A 94 12.15 -18.12 19.17
N SER A 95 13.04 -17.30 19.74
CA SER A 95 13.83 -17.67 20.92
C SER A 95 12.94 -17.96 22.13
N ILE A 96 11.95 -17.09 22.38
CA ILE A 96 10.96 -17.29 23.46
C ILE A 96 10.06 -18.49 23.16
N GLY A 97 9.59 -18.63 21.92
CA GLY A 97 8.74 -19.75 21.50
C GLY A 97 9.45 -21.11 21.66
N ILE A 98 10.72 -21.19 21.27
CA ILE A 98 11.55 -22.38 21.47
C ILE A 98 11.76 -22.62 22.97
N ALA A 99 12.11 -21.62 23.77
CA ALA A 99 12.28 -21.78 25.21
C ALA A 99 10.99 -22.28 25.90
N ALA A 100 9.83 -21.74 25.53
CA ALA A 100 8.53 -22.16 26.05
C ALA A 100 8.14 -23.58 25.60
N GLY A 101 8.53 -23.99 24.39
CA GLY A 101 8.27 -25.34 23.86
C GLY A 101 9.21 -26.42 24.40
N VAL A 102 10.49 -26.09 24.58
CA VAL A 102 11.54 -27.02 25.04
C VAL A 102 11.51 -27.22 26.56
N PHE A 103 11.11 -26.21 27.34
CA PHE A 103 10.94 -26.33 28.79
C PHE A 103 9.46 -26.50 29.18
N PRO A 104 8.94 -27.75 29.30
CA PRO A 104 7.55 -28.02 29.66
C PRO A 104 7.16 -27.57 31.09
N LEU A 105 8.10 -27.05 31.88
CA LEU A 105 7.86 -26.53 33.22
C LEU A 105 7.03 -25.23 33.20
N TYR A 106 7.19 -24.36 32.19
CA TYR A 106 6.37 -23.14 32.05
C TYR A 106 5.01 -23.43 31.39
N ALA A 107 4.97 -24.31 30.39
CA ALA A 107 3.73 -24.68 29.69
C ALA A 107 2.69 -25.36 30.60
N ARG A 108 3.14 -26.10 31.64
CA ARG A 108 2.24 -26.72 32.64
C ARG A 108 1.63 -25.71 33.62
N ARG A 109 2.20 -24.51 33.80
CA ARG A 109 1.71 -23.50 34.76
C ARG A 109 0.58 -22.63 34.20
N CYS A 110 0.49 -22.44 32.89
CA CYS A 110 -0.60 -21.69 32.23
C CYS A 110 -1.85 -22.53 31.89
N ARG A 111 -1.88 -23.82 32.27
CA ARG A 111 -2.98 -24.75 31.97
C ARG A 111 -3.78 -25.19 33.22
N ARG A 112 -3.73 -24.41 34.29
CA ARG A 112 -4.59 -24.52 35.47
C ARG A 112 -5.29 -23.19 35.70
#